data_AF-A0A2D5XBE3-F1
#
_entry.id   AF-A0A2D5XBE3-F1
#
_cell.length_a   1.000
_cell.length_b   1.000
_cell.length_c   1.000
_cell.angle_alpha   90.00
_cell.angle_beta   90.00
_cell.angle_gamma   90.00
#
_symmetry.space_group_name_H-M   'P 1'
#
loop_
_entity.id
_entity.type
_entity.pdbx_description
1 polymer ?
#
loop_
_entity_poly.entity_id
_entity_poly.type
_entity_poly.pdbx_seq_one_letter_code
_entity_poly.pdbx_strand_id
1 'polypeptide(L)' 'MTPENAERLLGYMRNAGRDLEGRLPDSIDHPSGRNPYAHVALCVKRRFGASYKDIDDSLLESVMEYIDQLVEDPR' A
#
# COMPACT_ATOMS: atom_id res chain seq x y z
N MET A 1 13.61 -7.99 0.58
CA MET A 1 12.72 -8.49 1.65
C MET A 1 12.87 -9.99 1.72
N THR A 2 12.94 -10.58 2.90
CA THR A 2 12.82 -12.04 3.07
C THR A 2 11.42 -12.52 2.66
N PRO A 3 11.26 -13.79 2.24
CA PRO A 3 9.94 -14.32 1.84
C PRO A 3 8.88 -14.20 2.95
N GLU A 4 9.26 -14.42 4.20
CA GLU A 4 8.38 -14.33 5.37
C GLU A 4 7.85 -12.89 5.56
N ASN A 5 8.74 -11.89 5.54
CA ASN A 5 8.34 -10.50 5.67
C ASN A 5 7.58 -9.99 4.45
N ALA A 6 7.89 -10.49 3.24
CA ALA A 6 7.14 -10.17 2.04
C ALA A 6 5.70 -10.71 2.11
N GLU A 7 5.49 -11.91 2.67
CA GLU A 7 4.16 -12.47 2.88
C GLU A 7 3.38 -11.69 3.95
N ARG A 8 4.04 -11.38 5.08
CA ARG A 8 3.47 -10.54 6.16
C ARG A 8 3.04 -9.16 5.63
N LEU A 9 3.92 -8.48 4.89
CA LEU A 9 3.65 -7.17 4.31
C LEU A 9 2.56 -7.24 3.24
N LEU A 10 2.53 -8.29 2.41
CA LEU A 10 1.45 -8.49 1.44
C LEU A 10 0.09 -8.63 2.14
N GLY A 11 0.03 -9.40 3.24
CA GLY A 11 -1.18 -9.50 4.08
C GLY A 11 -1.60 -8.14 4.62
N TYR A 12 -0.64 -7.36 5.13
CA TYR A 12 -0.88 -6.01 5.65
C TYR A 12 -1.44 -5.06 4.59
N MET A 13 -0.79 -5.00 3.42
CA MET A 13 -1.23 -4.18 2.28
C MET A 13 -2.62 -4.58 1.78
N ARG A 14 -2.98 -5.86 1.83
CA ARG A 14 -4.32 -6.33 1.49
C ARG A 14 -5.37 -5.83 2.49
N ASN A 15 -5.08 -5.88 3.79
CA ASN A 15 -5.99 -5.34 4.80
C ASN A 15 -6.17 -3.82 4.63
N ALA A 16 -5.07 -3.08 4.45
CA ALA A 16 -5.14 -1.66 4.15
C ALA A 16 -5.93 -1.34 2.88
N GLY A 17 -5.77 -2.15 1.82
CA GLY A 17 -6.56 -2.02 0.60
C GLY A 17 -8.05 -2.20 0.85
N ARG A 18 -8.45 -3.17 1.68
CA ARG A 18 -9.84 -3.35 2.11
C ARG A 18 -10.36 -2.16 2.91
N ASP A 19 -9.55 -1.64 3.84
CA ASP A 19 -9.91 -0.50 4.68
C ASP A 19 -10.05 0.82 3.90
N LEU A 20 -9.52 0.87 2.68
CA LEU A 20 -9.62 1.98 1.74
C LEU A 20 -10.73 1.82 0.69
N GLU A 21 -11.47 0.71 0.68
CA GLU A 21 -12.60 0.54 -0.24
C GLU A 21 -13.64 1.66 -0.04
N GLY A 22 -13.93 2.40 -1.12
CA GLY A 22 -14.84 3.53 -1.10
C GLY A 22 -14.32 4.81 -0.41
N ARG A 23 -13.05 4.85 0.02
CA ARG A 23 -12.44 6.02 0.68
C ARG A 23 -11.45 6.79 -0.19
N LEU A 24 -11.08 6.23 -1.35
CA LEU A 24 -10.19 6.90 -2.28
C LEU A 24 -10.93 8.01 -3.05
N PRO A 25 -10.26 9.13 -3.36
CA PRO A 25 -10.87 10.22 -4.13
C PRO A 25 -11.20 9.78 -5.56
N ASP A 26 -12.32 10.30 -6.06
CA ASP A 26 -12.74 10.10 -7.44
C ASP A 26 -11.72 10.67 -8.43
N SER A 27 -11.67 10.07 -9.61
CA SER A 27 -10.76 10.46 -10.69
C SER A 27 -11.49 10.33 -12.01
N ILE A 28 -11.38 11.34 -12.88
CA ILE A 28 -12.01 11.33 -14.22
C ILE A 28 -11.52 10.12 -15.04
N ASP A 29 -10.25 9.74 -14.88
CA ASP A 29 -9.64 8.57 -15.54
C ASP A 29 -10.15 7.22 -14.99
N HIS A 30 -10.86 7.22 -13.86
CA HIS A 30 -11.37 6.03 -13.19
C HIS A 30 -12.88 6.15 -12.92
N PRO A 31 -13.73 6.07 -13.97
CA PRO A 31 -15.18 6.26 -13.85
C PRO A 31 -15.88 5.22 -12.97
N SER A 32 -15.25 4.07 -12.72
CA SER A 32 -15.76 3.01 -11.82
C SER A 32 -15.09 3.03 -10.44
N GLY A 33 -14.36 4.09 -10.09
CA GLY A 33 -13.60 4.20 -8.84
C GLY A 33 -12.18 3.64 -8.95
N ARG A 34 -11.33 3.99 -7.99
CA ARG A 34 -9.94 3.54 -7.90
C ARG A 34 -9.86 2.17 -7.22
N ASN A 35 -8.94 1.32 -7.69
CA ASN A 35 -8.62 0.06 -7.02
C ASN A 35 -7.70 0.33 -5.81
N PRO A 36 -8.16 0.12 -4.56
CA PRO A 36 -7.38 0.47 -3.39
C PRO A 36 -6.16 -0.42 -3.16
N TYR A 37 -6.22 -1.69 -3.54
CA TYR A 37 -5.07 -2.59 -3.46
C TYR A 37 -3.93 -2.15 -4.39
N ALA A 38 -4.28 -1.78 -5.62
CA ALA A 38 -3.32 -1.25 -6.58
C ALA A 38 -2.76 0.11 -6.13
N HIS A 39 -3.62 0.94 -5.53
CA HIS A 39 -3.23 2.23 -4.98
C HIS A 39 -2.20 2.09 -3.86
N VAL A 40 -2.42 1.24 -2.85
CA VAL A 40 -1.46 0.98 -1.76
C VAL A 40 -0.11 0.53 -2.32
N ALA A 41 -0.10 -0.44 -3.25
CA ALA A 41 1.14 -0.93 -3.86
C ALA A 41 1.90 0.15 -4.65
N LEU A 42 1.18 1.00 -5.37
CA LEU A 42 1.76 2.13 -6.08
C LEU A 42 2.34 3.18 -5.13
N CYS A 43 1.64 3.49 -4.05
CA CYS A 43 2.08 4.43 -3.02
C CYS A 43 3.35 3.93 -2.32
N VAL A 44 3.40 2.66 -1.92
CA VAL A 44 4.62 2.04 -1.37
C VAL A 44 5.77 2.12 -2.38
N LYS A 45 5.55 1.73 -3.64
CA LYS A 45 6.58 1.79 -4.68
C LYS A 45 7.12 3.20 -4.89
N ARG A 46 6.25 4.22 -4.90
CA ARG A 46 6.64 5.62 -5.07
C ARG A 46 7.41 6.14 -3.86
N ARG A 47 7.01 5.77 -2.64
CA ARG A 47 7.63 6.25 -1.39
C ARG A 47 9.00 5.66 -1.12
N PHE A 48 9.19 4.38 -1.43
CA PHE A 48 10.42 3.62 -1.14
C PHE A 48 11.29 3.34 -2.36
N GLY A 49 10.84 3.72 -3.57
CA GLY A 49 11.57 3.56 -4.82
C GLY A 49 11.63 2.12 -5.36
N ALA A 50 11.06 1.15 -4.64
CA ALA A 50 11.13 -0.26 -4.95
C ALA A 50 9.79 -0.96 -4.66
N SER A 51 9.53 -2.11 -5.29
CA SER A 51 8.36 -2.90 -4.94
C SER A 51 8.52 -3.47 -3.53
N TYR A 52 7.41 -3.78 -2.85
CA TYR A 52 7.45 -4.31 -1.49
C TYR A 52 8.30 -5.59 -1.33
N LYS A 53 8.50 -6.35 -2.42
CA LYS A 53 9.34 -7.55 -2.44
C LYS A 53 10.84 -7.21 -2.45
N ASP A 54 11.18 -6.05 -3.02
CA ASP A 54 12.55 -5.59 -3.22
C ASP A 54 13.03 -4.64 -2.10
N ILE A 55 12.15 -4.24 -1.19
CA ILE A 55 12.49 -3.41 -0.03
C ILE A 55 13.32 -4.23 0.97
N ASP A 56 14.32 -3.63 1.60
CA ASP A 56 15.12 -4.27 2.64
C ASP A 56 14.30 -4.54 3.91
N ASP A 57 14.56 -5.65 4.60
CA ASP A 57 13.82 -6.02 5.81
C ASP A 57 13.97 -4.99 6.95
N SER A 58 15.05 -4.22 6.97
CA SER A 58 15.24 -3.11 7.93
C SER A 58 14.19 -1.99 7.79
N LEU A 59 13.53 -1.89 6.63
CA LEU A 59 12.51 -0.88 6.35
C LEU A 59 11.09 -1.40 6.57
N LEU A 60 10.90 -2.67 6.96
CA LEU A 60 9.57 -3.29 7.09
C LEU A 60 8.61 -2.44 7.93
N GLU A 61 9.03 -2.06 9.13
CA GLU A 61 8.21 -1.27 10.06
C GLU A 61 7.91 0.12 9.48
N SER A 62 8.86 0.76 8.79
CA SER A 62 8.64 2.05 8.12
C SER A 62 7.64 1.94 6.96
N VAL A 63 7.61 0.81 6.24
CA VAL A 63 6.60 0.56 5.21
C VAL A 63 5.23 0.38 5.85
N MET A 64 5.14 -0.37 6.95
CA MET A 64 3.88 -0.57 7.68
C MET A 64 3.32 0.76 8.21
N GLU A 65 4.16 1.58 8.86
CA GLU A 65 3.77 2.91 9.35
C GLU A 65 3.28 3.83 8.22
N TYR A 66 3.94 3.79 7.06
CA TYR A 66 3.49 4.56 5.90
C TYR A 66 2.14 4.07 5.35
N ILE A 67 1.89 2.75 5.38
CA ILE A 67 0.60 2.19 4.99
C ILE A 67 -0.50 2.65 5.96
N ASP A 68 -0.22 2.70 7.27
CA ASP A 68 -1.18 3.21 8.26
C ASP A 68 -1.55 4.67 8.00
N GLN A 69 -0.55 5.53 7.76
CA GLN A 69 -0.78 6.92 7.39
C GLN A 69 -1.65 7.05 6.13
N LEU A 70 -1.48 6.14 5.15
CA LEU A 70 -2.29 6.12 3.93
C LEU A 70 -3.74 5.70 4.20
N VAL A 71 -3.98 4.80 5.17
CA VAL A 71 -5.32 4.37 5.58
C VAL A 71 -6.02 5.47 6.39
N GLU A 72 -5.30 6.20 7.22
CA GLU A 72 -5.83 7.33 7.99
C GLU A 72 -6.22 8.50 7.07
N ASP A 73 -5.34 8.86 6.13
CA ASP A 73 -5.51 9.99 5.22
C ASP A 73 -5.24 9.58 3.75
N PRO A 74 -6.24 8.98 3.06
CA PRO A 74 -6.10 8.55 1.68
C PRO A 74 -6.00 9.74 0.72
N ARG A 75 -4.86 9.89 0.04
CA ARG A 75 -4.56 10.96 -0.92
C ARG A 75 -4.51 10.47 -2.36
#